data_AF-A0A6G8NH68-F1
#
_entry.id   AF-A0A6G8NH68-F1
#
_cell.length_a   1.000
_cell.length_b   1.000
_cell.length_c   1.000
_cell.angle_alpha   90.00
_cell.angle_beta   90.00
_cell.angle_gamma   90.00
#
_symmetry.space_group_name_H-M   'P 1'
#
loop_
_entity.id
_entity.type
_entity.pdbx_description
1 polymer ?
#
loop_
_entity_poly.entity_id
_entity_poly.type
_entity_poly.pdbx_seq_one_letter_code
_entity_poly.pdbx_strand_id
1 'polypeptide(L)'
;MSDRTPSEIGDGLVNLRENVTTFFRGKPNLAMAAITVAVGCVAILCHFPTRESAASLGGALFGAAALFTGAWVSETTKAEAEKADAARRMEAARSYFTPELARVVAQHVFILGRLTANFIAASMKYQSLGDRLTAFRPRKPLLYPSAHQFQNLSETDATLLVEFYDASHGIAETVDAWIENKSAIDVNAYNVLMQEVQHSLKLARAAVASFCPNKQFSPIAPASGTLAERIEASISQSQVALQAHIDRAAAARIAAERASAALGQKKR
;
A
#
# COMPACT_ATOMS: atom_id res chain seq x y z
N MET A 1 5.45 -0.97 -58.54
CA MET A 1 4.94 -2.32 -58.27
C MET A 1 5.90 -2.95 -57.29
N SER A 2 5.45 -3.23 -56.07
CA SER A 2 6.29 -3.77 -55.00
C SER A 2 6.23 -5.29 -55.06
N ASP A 3 7.30 -5.90 -55.55
CA ASP A 3 7.46 -7.36 -55.58
C ASP A 3 7.76 -7.84 -54.15
N ARG A 4 6.70 -8.18 -53.41
CA ARG A 4 6.85 -8.94 -52.16
C ARG A 4 7.20 -10.38 -52.51
N THR A 5 8.24 -10.90 -51.86
CA THR A 5 8.69 -12.27 -52.07
C THR A 5 7.69 -13.26 -51.44
N PRO A 6 7.48 -14.46 -52.03
CA PRO A 6 6.48 -15.43 -51.56
C PRO A 6 6.71 -15.91 -50.12
N SER A 7 7.93 -15.79 -49.59
CA SER A 7 8.27 -16.08 -48.19
C SER A 7 7.71 -15.05 -47.19
N GLU A 8 7.68 -13.76 -47.54
CA GLU A 8 7.11 -12.71 -46.68
C GLU A 8 5.58 -12.76 -46.61
N ILE A 9 4.94 -13.28 -47.66
CA ILE A 9 3.49 -13.53 -47.69
C ILE A 9 3.15 -14.74 -46.81
N GLY A 10 4.00 -15.76 -46.80
CA GLY A 10 3.86 -16.96 -45.96
C GLY A 10 3.95 -16.67 -44.47
N ASP A 11 4.97 -15.94 -44.02
CA ASP A 11 5.17 -15.60 -42.60
C ASP A 11 4.11 -14.63 -42.06
N GLY A 12 3.60 -13.72 -42.91
CA GLY A 12 2.49 -12.84 -42.55
C GLY A 12 1.18 -13.61 -42.30
N LEU A 13 0.89 -14.63 -43.10
CA LEU A 13 -0.32 -15.46 -42.97
C LEU A 13 -0.27 -16.38 -41.75
N VAL A 14 0.91 -16.91 -41.41
CA VAL A 14 1.10 -17.75 -40.22
C VAL A 14 0.89 -16.93 -38.94
N ASN A 15 1.50 -15.74 -38.85
CA ASN A 15 1.29 -14.82 -37.71
C ASN A 15 -0.16 -14.34 -37.60
N LEU A 16 -0.84 -14.08 -38.73
CA LEU A 16 -2.24 -13.69 -38.71
C LEU A 16 -3.12 -14.83 -38.18
N ARG A 17 -2.86 -16.07 -38.59
CA ARG A 17 -3.59 -17.26 -38.13
C ARG A 17 -3.39 -17.51 -36.63
N GLU A 18 -2.18 -17.37 -36.10
CA GLU A 18 -1.91 -17.52 -34.67
C GLU A 18 -2.56 -16.42 -33.83
N ASN A 19 -2.51 -15.17 -34.27
CA ASN A 19 -3.18 -14.05 -33.59
C ASN A 19 -4.71 -14.18 -33.60
N VAL A 20 -5.27 -14.63 -34.73
CA VAL A 20 -6.71 -14.85 -34.86
C VAL A 20 -7.18 -16.02 -33.99
N THR A 21 -6.44 -17.14 -33.97
CA THR A 21 -6.80 -18.30 -33.16
C THR A 21 -6.70 -18.02 -31.66
N THR A 22 -5.67 -17.29 -31.21
CA THR A 22 -5.52 -16.87 -29.81
C THR A 22 -6.61 -15.87 -29.39
N PHE A 23 -6.94 -14.90 -30.26
CA PHE A 23 -8.01 -13.93 -30.02
C PHE A 23 -9.39 -14.60 -29.88
N PHE A 24 -9.71 -15.57 -30.76
CA PHE A 24 -10.97 -16.30 -30.70
C PHE A 24 -11.03 -17.33 -29.56
N ARG A 25 -9.90 -17.90 -29.14
CA ARG A 25 -9.83 -18.76 -27.94
C ARG A 25 -10.20 -18.00 -26.67
N GLY A 26 -9.86 -16.72 -26.59
CA GLY A 26 -10.23 -15.86 -25.47
C GLY A 26 -11.67 -15.34 -25.52
N LYS A 27 -12.39 -15.51 -26.63
CA LYS A 27 -13.72 -14.93 -26.87
C LYS A 27 -14.65 -15.91 -27.61
N PRO A 28 -15.14 -16.97 -26.95
CA PRO A 28 -15.86 -18.07 -27.59
C PRO A 28 -17.17 -17.61 -28.27
N ASN A 29 -17.92 -16.70 -27.65
CA ASN A 29 -19.15 -16.15 -28.23
C ASN A 29 -18.88 -15.36 -29.52
N LEU A 30 -17.81 -14.56 -29.56
CA LEU A 30 -17.41 -13.84 -30.77
C LEU A 30 -16.95 -14.81 -31.88
N ALA A 31 -16.28 -15.91 -31.52
CA ALA A 31 -15.85 -16.95 -32.45
C ALA A 31 -17.04 -17.66 -33.10
N MET A 32 -18.05 -18.03 -32.30
CA MET A 32 -19.27 -18.66 -32.79
C MET A 32 -20.09 -17.72 -33.67
N ALA A 33 -20.16 -16.42 -33.33
CA ALA A 33 -20.75 -15.41 -34.21
C ALA A 33 -20.04 -15.35 -35.57
N ALA A 34 -18.71 -15.28 -35.60
CA ALA A 34 -17.95 -15.24 -36.85
C ALA A 34 -18.13 -16.52 -37.70
N ILE A 35 -18.15 -17.70 -37.08
CA ILE A 35 -18.37 -18.97 -37.77
C ILE A 35 -19.77 -19.05 -38.35
N THR A 36 -20.80 -18.69 -37.58
CA THR A 36 -22.19 -18.71 -38.06
C THR A 36 -22.44 -17.75 -39.22
N VAL A 37 -21.84 -16.55 -39.20
CA VAL A 37 -21.85 -15.61 -40.33
C VAL A 37 -21.17 -16.21 -41.55
N ALA A 38 -19.97 -16.79 -41.38
CA ALA A 38 -19.22 -17.39 -42.48
C ALA A 38 -19.98 -18.57 -43.13
N VAL A 39 -20.54 -19.47 -42.31
CA VAL A 39 -21.36 -20.59 -42.79
C VAL A 39 -22.65 -20.09 -43.46
N GLY A 40 -23.28 -19.04 -42.92
CA GLY A 40 -24.46 -18.41 -43.53
C GLY A 40 -24.17 -17.82 -44.91
N CYS A 41 -23.04 -17.12 -45.07
CA CYS A 41 -22.59 -16.61 -46.36
C CYS A 41 -22.31 -17.74 -47.37
N VAL A 42 -21.63 -18.82 -46.93
CA VAL A 42 -21.35 -19.98 -47.79
C VAL A 42 -22.64 -20.69 -48.21
N ALA A 43 -23.61 -20.87 -47.31
CA ALA A 43 -24.89 -21.49 -47.63
C ALA A 43 -25.65 -20.72 -48.72
N ILE A 44 -25.65 -19.38 -48.65
CA ILE A 44 -26.28 -18.51 -49.64
C ILE A 44 -25.55 -18.57 -51.00
N LEU A 45 -24.22 -18.44 -50.97
CA LEU A 45 -23.38 -18.42 -52.19
C LEU A 45 -23.37 -19.77 -52.93
N CYS A 46 -23.38 -20.88 -52.19
CA CYS A 46 -23.36 -22.23 -52.76
C CYS A 46 -24.76 -22.83 -53.00
N HIS A 47 -25.83 -22.08 -52.71
CA HIS A 47 -27.23 -22.53 -52.84
C HIS A 47 -27.53 -23.87 -52.13
N PHE A 48 -26.91 -24.10 -50.98
CA PHE A 48 -27.03 -25.36 -50.23
C PHE A 48 -28.12 -25.23 -49.16
N PRO A 49 -29.10 -26.16 -49.04
CA PRO A 49 -29.33 -27.37 -49.86
C PRO A 49 -30.21 -27.14 -51.11
N THR A 50 -31.06 -26.11 -51.14
CA THR A 50 -31.81 -25.64 -52.33
C THR A 50 -31.90 -24.11 -52.33
N ARG A 51 -32.18 -23.46 -53.48
CA ARG A 51 -32.23 -21.99 -53.58
C ARG A 51 -33.17 -21.31 -52.58
N GLU A 52 -34.33 -21.89 -52.32
CA GLU A 52 -35.34 -21.35 -51.39
C GLU A 52 -34.97 -21.62 -49.93
N SER A 53 -34.35 -22.77 -49.64
CA SER A 53 -33.92 -23.13 -48.28
C SER A 53 -32.62 -22.46 -47.84
N ALA A 54 -31.74 -22.11 -48.79
CA ALA A 54 -30.48 -21.41 -48.52
C ALA A 54 -30.71 -20.01 -47.90
N ALA A 55 -31.76 -19.31 -48.32
CA ALA A 55 -32.13 -18.02 -47.74
C ALA A 55 -32.65 -18.17 -46.30
N SER A 56 -33.48 -19.18 -46.04
CA SER A 56 -34.00 -19.47 -44.70
C SER A 56 -32.89 -19.90 -43.73
N LEU A 57 -31.99 -20.78 -44.17
CA LEU A 57 -30.83 -21.24 -43.40
C LEU A 57 -29.85 -20.08 -43.12
N GLY A 58 -29.55 -19.26 -44.13
CA GLY A 58 -28.73 -18.06 -43.97
C GLY A 58 -29.33 -17.08 -42.96
N GLY A 59 -30.63 -16.81 -43.06
CA GLY A 59 -31.36 -15.96 -42.09
C GLY A 59 -31.28 -16.50 -40.64
N ALA A 60 -31.46 -17.81 -40.46
CA ALA A 60 -31.34 -18.45 -39.15
C ALA A 60 -29.90 -18.34 -38.58
N LEU A 61 -28.88 -18.52 -39.43
CA LEU A 61 -27.48 -18.42 -39.03
C LEU A 61 -27.07 -16.97 -38.70
N PHE A 62 -27.55 -15.98 -39.44
CA PHE A 62 -27.36 -14.57 -39.07
C PHE A 62 -28.09 -14.19 -37.78
N GLY A 63 -29.29 -14.75 -37.54
CA GLY A 63 -30.00 -14.62 -36.27
C GLY A 63 -29.20 -15.20 -35.09
N ALA A 64 -28.63 -16.41 -35.27
CA ALA A 64 -27.75 -17.03 -34.28
C ALA A 64 -26.47 -16.20 -34.04
N ALA A 65 -25.87 -15.65 -35.10
CA ALA A 65 -24.72 -14.76 -35.00
C ALA A 65 -25.01 -13.50 -34.17
N ALA A 66 -26.21 -12.91 -34.34
CA ALA A 66 -26.66 -11.78 -33.55
C ALA A 66 -26.80 -12.13 -32.06
N LEU A 67 -27.35 -13.31 -31.74
CA LEU A 67 -27.44 -13.79 -30.35
C LEU A 67 -26.06 -13.97 -29.71
N PHE A 68 -25.12 -14.60 -30.41
CA PHE A 68 -23.75 -14.78 -29.92
C PHE A 68 -23.02 -13.44 -29.72
N THR A 69 -23.22 -12.48 -30.64
CA THR A 69 -22.65 -11.13 -30.50
C THR A 69 -23.26 -10.39 -29.31
N GLY A 70 -24.59 -10.48 -29.13
CA GLY A 70 -25.28 -9.91 -27.97
C GLY A 70 -24.82 -10.50 -26.63
N ALA A 71 -24.62 -11.83 -26.58
CA ALA A 71 -24.08 -12.51 -25.40
C ALA A 71 -22.65 -12.04 -25.08
N TRP A 72 -21.79 -11.94 -26.10
CA TRP A 72 -20.43 -11.42 -25.93
C TRP A 72 -20.42 -9.98 -25.38
N VAL A 73 -21.24 -9.08 -25.96
CA VAL A 73 -21.35 -7.69 -25.47
C VAL A 73 -21.85 -7.65 -24.03
N SER A 74 -22.83 -8.49 -23.68
CA SER A 74 -23.34 -8.58 -22.30
C SER A 74 -22.28 -9.08 -21.31
N GLU A 75 -21.45 -10.06 -21.70
CA GLU A 75 -20.36 -10.56 -20.87
C GLU A 75 -19.27 -9.51 -20.68
N THR A 76 -18.87 -8.81 -21.75
CA THR A 76 -17.85 -7.77 -21.66
C THR A 76 -18.32 -6.60 -20.81
N THR A 77 -19.55 -6.14 -21.00
CA THR A 77 -20.12 -5.04 -20.21
C THR A 77 -20.30 -5.42 -18.75
N LYS A 78 -20.73 -6.66 -18.46
CA LYS A 78 -20.80 -7.18 -17.09
C LYS A 78 -19.42 -7.26 -16.44
N ALA A 79 -18.41 -7.78 -17.14
CA ALA A 79 -17.05 -7.88 -16.61
C ALA A 79 -16.43 -6.49 -16.36
N GLU A 80 -16.69 -5.50 -17.24
CA GLU A 80 -16.27 -4.12 -17.05
C GLU A 80 -16.99 -3.47 -15.85
N ALA A 81 -18.29 -3.70 -15.70
CA ALA A 81 -19.07 -3.22 -14.56
C ALA A 81 -18.58 -3.81 -13.23
N GLU A 82 -18.32 -5.12 -13.18
CA GLU A 82 -17.78 -5.79 -11.99
C GLU A 82 -16.41 -5.25 -11.59
N LYS A 83 -15.53 -5.00 -12.57
CA LYS A 83 -14.22 -4.36 -12.32
C LYS A 83 -14.36 -2.93 -11.80
N ALA A 84 -15.26 -2.14 -12.38
CA ALA A 84 -15.51 -0.78 -11.94
C ALA A 84 -16.09 -0.75 -10.51
N ASP A 85 -17.01 -1.66 -10.20
CA ASP A 85 -17.60 -1.78 -8.87
C ASP A 85 -16.58 -2.24 -7.83
N ALA A 86 -15.70 -3.19 -8.17
CA ALA A 86 -14.59 -3.58 -7.30
C ALA A 86 -13.67 -2.39 -7.00
N ALA A 87 -13.26 -1.62 -8.03
CA ALA A 87 -12.43 -0.43 -7.86
C ALA A 87 -13.10 0.63 -6.96
N ARG A 88 -14.41 0.88 -7.14
CA ARG A 88 -15.18 1.79 -6.28
C ARG A 88 -15.23 1.32 -4.83
N ARG A 89 -15.43 0.02 -4.59
CA ARG A 89 -15.42 -0.55 -3.23
C ARG A 89 -14.05 -0.41 -2.57
N MET A 90 -12.97 -0.61 -3.33
CA MET A 90 -11.60 -0.41 -2.84
C MET A 90 -11.34 1.05 -2.45
N GLU A 91 -11.73 2.01 -3.29
CA GLU A 91 -11.57 3.43 -3.00
C GLU A 91 -12.41 3.89 -1.80
N ALA A 92 -13.65 3.39 -1.71
CA ALA A 92 -14.52 3.63 -0.56
C ALA A 92 -13.92 3.06 0.74
N ALA A 93 -13.32 1.86 0.68
CA ALA A 93 -12.63 1.26 1.82
C ALA A 93 -11.41 2.11 2.25
N ARG A 94 -10.58 2.56 1.31
CA ARG A 94 -9.46 3.47 1.61
C ARG A 94 -9.92 4.75 2.31
N SER A 95 -10.97 5.37 1.77
CA SER A 95 -11.57 6.58 2.35
C SER A 95 -12.12 6.34 3.76
N TYR A 96 -12.66 5.14 4.02
CA TYR A 96 -13.19 4.74 5.32
C TYR A 96 -12.11 4.60 6.40
N PHE A 97 -10.94 4.03 6.07
CA PHE A 97 -9.83 3.86 7.02
C PHE A 97 -8.95 5.10 7.18
N THR A 98 -8.93 5.99 6.17
CA THR A 98 -8.14 7.23 6.17
C THR A 98 -8.24 8.05 7.47
N PRO A 99 -9.43 8.37 8.02
CA PRO A 99 -9.53 9.18 9.25
C PRO A 99 -8.93 8.48 10.48
N GLU A 100 -9.10 7.16 10.59
CA GLU A 100 -8.49 6.39 11.67
C GLU A 100 -6.98 6.36 11.55
N LEU A 101 -6.46 6.00 10.37
CA LEU A 101 -5.04 5.99 10.08
C LEU A 101 -4.40 7.34 10.42
N ALA A 102 -4.96 8.43 9.90
CA ALA A 102 -4.45 9.78 10.16
C ALA A 102 -4.43 10.12 11.65
N ARG A 103 -5.49 9.77 12.41
CA ARG A 103 -5.58 10.01 13.85
C ARG A 103 -4.52 9.23 14.62
N VAL A 104 -4.34 7.94 14.31
CA VAL A 104 -3.39 7.07 15.02
C VAL A 104 -1.96 7.48 14.69
N VAL A 105 -1.64 7.76 13.42
CA VAL A 105 -0.32 8.23 12.99
C VAL A 105 0.02 9.58 13.63
N ALA A 106 -0.91 10.54 13.66
CA ALA A 106 -0.68 11.83 14.30
C ALA A 106 -0.37 11.67 15.80
N GLN A 107 -0.98 10.69 16.46
CA GLN A 107 -0.64 10.35 17.84
C GLN A 107 0.78 9.78 17.96
N HIS A 108 1.21 8.90 17.05
CA HIS A 108 2.59 8.36 17.07
C HIS A 108 3.62 9.46 16.85
N VAL A 109 3.34 10.41 15.96
CA VAL A 109 4.18 11.62 15.78
C VAL A 109 4.29 12.41 17.09
N PHE A 110 3.16 12.62 17.78
CA PHE A 110 3.16 13.29 19.09
C PHE A 110 3.95 12.52 20.14
N ILE A 111 3.73 11.20 20.23
CA ILE A 111 4.44 10.30 21.17
C ILE A 111 5.95 10.37 20.91
N LEU A 112 6.39 10.25 19.65
CA LEU A 112 7.81 10.33 19.29
C LEU A 112 8.43 11.67 19.70
N GLY A 113 7.70 12.78 19.50
CA GLY A 113 8.15 14.11 19.91
C GLY A 113 8.37 14.19 21.43
N ARG A 114 7.44 13.66 22.23
CA ARG A 114 7.58 13.62 23.71
C ARG A 114 8.68 12.65 24.15
N LEU A 115 8.80 11.48 23.53
CA LEU A 115 9.87 10.52 23.82
C LEU A 115 11.25 11.12 23.54
N THR A 116 11.40 11.78 22.39
CA THR A 116 12.65 12.46 22.01
C THR A 116 13.03 13.52 23.04
N ALA A 117 12.07 14.33 23.50
CA ALA A 117 12.33 15.35 24.51
C ALA A 117 12.74 14.75 25.87
N ASN A 118 12.07 13.70 26.33
CA ASN A 118 12.45 12.99 27.56
C ASN A 118 13.80 12.27 27.43
N PHE A 119 14.08 11.67 26.28
CA PHE A 119 15.37 11.06 25.97
C PHE A 119 16.50 12.08 26.06
N ILE A 120 16.33 13.27 25.47
CA ILE A 120 17.33 14.36 25.54
C ILE A 120 17.55 14.77 27.01
N ALA A 121 16.47 15.02 27.77
CA ALA A 121 16.57 15.40 29.17
C ALA A 121 17.33 14.35 29.99
N ALA A 122 16.94 13.07 29.87
CA ALA A 122 17.59 11.96 30.56
C ALA A 122 19.06 11.80 30.11
N SER A 123 19.35 11.95 28.83
CA SER A 123 20.70 11.90 28.25
C SER A 123 21.63 12.96 28.82
N MET A 124 21.08 14.14 29.13
CA MET A 124 21.80 15.24 29.78
C MET A 124 21.82 15.16 31.31
N LYS A 125 21.27 14.08 31.89
CA LYS A 125 21.09 13.91 33.35
C LYS A 125 20.22 15.01 33.97
N TYR A 126 19.34 15.62 33.20
CA TYR A 126 18.29 16.50 33.70
C TYR A 126 17.08 15.69 34.16
N GLN A 127 16.27 16.28 35.02
CA GLN A 127 15.02 15.67 35.44
C GLN A 127 14.10 15.50 34.21
N SER A 128 13.49 14.31 34.08
CA SER A 128 12.52 14.03 33.02
C SER A 128 11.37 15.05 33.05
N LEU A 129 10.73 15.28 31.92
CA LEU A 129 9.67 16.30 31.76
C LEU A 129 8.37 15.97 32.52
N GLY A 130 8.34 14.89 33.31
CA GLY A 130 7.20 14.50 34.13
C GLY A 130 6.07 13.80 33.35
N ASP A 131 6.32 13.39 32.11
CA ASP A 131 5.35 12.66 31.31
C ASP A 131 5.05 11.29 31.93
N ARG A 132 3.77 11.00 32.13
CA ARG A 132 3.33 9.68 32.60
C ARG A 132 3.52 8.64 31.50
N LEU A 133 3.91 7.42 31.87
CA LEU A 133 4.02 6.28 30.94
C LEU A 133 2.76 6.08 30.09
N THR A 134 1.58 6.28 30.70
CA THR A 134 0.28 6.18 30.02
C THR A 134 0.14 7.15 28.84
N ALA A 135 0.89 8.25 28.81
CA ALA A 135 0.87 9.20 27.70
C ALA A 135 1.59 8.67 26.45
N PHE A 136 2.49 7.70 26.60
CA PHE A 136 3.20 7.06 25.49
C PHE A 136 2.45 5.86 24.91
N ARG A 137 1.32 5.45 25.51
CA ARG A 137 0.51 4.34 25.03
C ARG A 137 -0.27 4.76 23.77
N PRO A 138 -0.06 4.11 22.61
CA PRO A 138 -0.88 4.35 21.42
C PRO A 138 -2.35 4.02 21.66
N ARG A 139 -3.26 4.75 21.02
CA ARG A 139 -4.69 4.40 21.03
C ARG A 139 -4.92 3.21 20.12
N LYS A 140 -5.76 2.29 20.58
CA LYS A 140 -6.23 1.18 19.75
C LYS A 140 -7.00 1.70 18.51
N PRO A 141 -6.87 1.03 17.36
CA PRO A 141 -7.78 1.24 16.25
C PRO A 141 -9.20 0.86 16.67
N LEU A 142 -10.18 1.55 16.09
CA LEU A 142 -11.62 1.31 16.29
C LEU A 142 -12.20 0.47 15.15
N LEU A 143 -11.68 0.65 13.93
CA LEU A 143 -12.16 0.01 12.71
C LEU A 143 -11.38 -1.28 12.44
N TYR A 144 -10.05 -1.22 12.45
CA TYR A 144 -9.22 -2.41 12.24
C TYR A 144 -9.21 -3.32 13.49
N PRO A 145 -9.27 -4.66 13.34
CA PRO A 145 -9.44 -5.44 12.10
C PRO A 145 -10.90 -5.77 11.76
N SER A 146 -11.86 -5.38 12.61
CA SER A 146 -13.24 -5.87 12.56
C SER A 146 -14.13 -5.25 11.48
N ALA A 147 -13.76 -4.11 10.91
CA ALA A 147 -14.58 -3.41 9.92
C ALA A 147 -14.68 -4.22 8.61
N HIS A 148 -15.91 -4.46 8.15
CA HIS A 148 -16.18 -5.21 6.91
C HIS A 148 -15.48 -4.62 5.68
N GLN A 149 -15.29 -3.30 5.65
CA GLN A 149 -14.60 -2.57 4.60
C GLN A 149 -13.15 -3.03 4.41
N PHE A 150 -12.53 -3.65 5.42
CA PHE A 150 -11.18 -4.20 5.33
C PHE A 150 -11.06 -5.26 4.23
N GLN A 151 -12.10 -6.08 4.04
CA GLN A 151 -12.14 -7.14 3.02
C GLN A 151 -12.12 -6.59 1.59
N ASN A 152 -12.48 -5.31 1.41
CA ASN A 152 -12.50 -4.66 0.11
C ASN A 152 -11.18 -3.94 -0.22
N LEU A 153 -10.18 -3.96 0.68
CA LEU A 153 -8.88 -3.38 0.39
C LEU A 153 -8.08 -4.25 -0.58
N SER A 154 -7.15 -3.63 -1.31
CA SER A 154 -6.14 -4.41 -2.05
C SER A 154 -5.26 -5.18 -1.06
N GLU A 155 -4.69 -6.30 -1.49
CA GLU A 155 -3.74 -7.08 -0.68
C GLU A 155 -2.59 -6.20 -0.13
N THR A 156 -2.05 -5.32 -0.99
CA THR A 156 -1.00 -4.38 -0.61
C THR A 156 -1.46 -3.39 0.46
N ASP A 157 -2.64 -2.79 0.30
CA ASP A 157 -3.17 -1.82 1.26
C ASP A 157 -3.53 -2.46 2.60
N ALA A 158 -4.10 -3.66 2.57
CA ALA A 158 -4.40 -4.45 3.74
C ALA A 158 -3.11 -4.75 4.53
N THR A 159 -2.06 -5.21 3.83
CA THR A 159 -0.76 -5.49 4.43
C THR A 159 -0.16 -4.25 5.09
N LEU A 160 -0.18 -3.10 4.40
CA LEU A 160 0.33 -1.83 4.96
C LEU A 160 -0.39 -1.42 6.26
N LEU A 161 -1.71 -1.62 6.33
CA LEU A 161 -2.46 -1.33 7.56
C LEU A 161 -2.14 -2.33 8.68
N VAL A 162 -2.06 -3.63 8.35
CA VAL A 162 -1.74 -4.70 9.31
C VAL A 162 -0.37 -4.42 9.93
N GLU A 163 0.67 -4.24 9.12
CA GLU A 163 2.03 -3.99 9.60
C GLU A 163 2.11 -2.76 10.51
N PHE A 164 1.44 -1.67 10.13
CA PHE A 164 1.42 -0.46 10.94
C PHE A 164 0.68 -0.67 12.27
N TYR A 165 -0.51 -1.26 12.27
CA TYR A 165 -1.30 -1.44 13.49
C TYR A 165 -0.71 -2.50 14.41
N ASP A 166 -0.08 -3.55 13.89
CA ASP A 166 0.63 -4.55 14.69
C ASP A 166 1.86 -3.93 15.36
N ALA A 167 2.63 -3.11 14.63
CA ALA A 167 3.72 -2.34 15.23
C ALA A 167 3.21 -1.36 16.31
N SER A 168 2.06 -0.73 16.09
CA SER A 168 1.40 0.12 17.09
C SER A 168 0.97 -0.66 18.33
N HIS A 169 0.48 -1.88 18.12
CA HIS A 169 0.09 -2.79 19.20
C HIS A 169 1.30 -3.21 20.05
N GLY A 170 2.42 -3.58 19.42
CA GLY A 170 3.66 -3.92 20.12
C GLY A 170 4.16 -2.79 21.03
N ILE A 171 4.09 -1.53 20.56
CA ILE A 171 4.42 -0.36 21.39
C ILE A 171 3.50 -0.28 22.61
N ALA A 172 2.19 -0.52 22.43
CA ALA A 172 1.23 -0.50 23.54
C ALA A 172 1.54 -1.60 24.56
N GLU A 173 1.89 -2.80 24.12
CA GLU A 173 2.31 -3.90 24.99
C GLU A 173 3.58 -3.59 25.77
N THR A 174 4.61 -3.02 25.11
CA THR A 174 5.83 -2.55 25.78
C THR A 174 5.53 -1.54 26.88
N VAL A 175 4.67 -0.56 26.59
CA VAL A 175 4.27 0.47 27.55
C VAL A 175 3.47 -0.12 28.71
N ASP A 176 2.51 -1.00 28.43
CA ASP A 176 1.70 -1.68 29.46
C ASP A 176 2.59 -2.51 30.38
N ALA A 177 3.52 -3.29 29.82
CA ALA A 177 4.50 -4.06 30.60
C ALA A 177 5.38 -3.16 31.48
N TRP A 178 5.73 -1.96 31.03
CA TRP A 178 6.53 -1.03 31.84
C TRP A 178 5.72 -0.34 32.93
N ILE A 179 4.44 -0.05 32.68
CA ILE A 179 3.53 0.48 33.71
C ILE A 179 3.42 -0.50 34.88
N GLU A 180 3.37 -1.80 34.59
CA GLU A 180 3.25 -2.85 35.61
C GLU A 180 4.58 -3.13 36.33
N ASN A 181 5.70 -3.12 35.60
CA ASN A 181 6.95 -3.71 36.08
C ASN A 181 8.09 -2.73 36.34
N LYS A 182 8.02 -1.47 35.88
CA LYS A 182 9.13 -0.50 36.03
C LYS A 182 8.77 0.65 36.95
N SER A 183 9.60 0.88 37.97
CA SER A 183 9.50 2.01 38.89
C SER A 183 10.12 3.30 38.35
N ALA A 184 11.07 3.20 37.41
CA ALA A 184 11.73 4.35 36.77
C ALA A 184 12.10 4.05 35.31
N ILE A 185 12.03 5.08 34.46
CA ILE A 185 12.47 5.02 33.05
C ILE A 185 13.83 5.67 32.95
N ASP A 186 14.82 4.92 32.46
CA ASP A 186 16.16 5.43 32.19
C ASP A 186 16.32 5.83 30.70
N VAL A 187 17.51 6.35 30.37
CA VAL A 187 17.86 6.75 29.00
C VAL A 187 17.70 5.61 28.01
N ASN A 188 18.04 4.39 28.40
CA ASN A 188 17.98 3.22 27.53
C ASN A 188 16.54 2.82 27.24
N ALA A 189 15.65 2.86 28.23
CA ALA A 189 14.24 2.62 28.04
C ALA A 189 13.62 3.68 27.11
N TYR A 190 13.95 4.96 27.29
CA TYR A 190 13.51 5.97 26.32
C TYR A 190 14.03 5.71 24.90
N ASN A 191 15.28 5.27 24.76
CA ASN A 191 15.85 4.93 23.45
C ASN A 191 15.11 3.76 22.78
N VAL A 192 14.85 2.68 23.50
CA VAL A 192 14.10 1.52 22.99
C VAL A 192 12.73 1.95 22.47
N LEU A 193 11.95 2.63 23.31
CA LEU A 193 10.60 3.04 22.94
C LEU A 193 10.61 4.07 21.79
N MET A 194 11.60 4.97 21.77
CA MET A 194 11.80 5.90 20.65
C MET A 194 12.06 5.15 19.34
N GLN A 195 12.87 4.08 19.35
CA GLN A 195 13.16 3.27 18.16
C GLN A 195 11.94 2.46 17.70
N GLU A 196 11.16 1.88 18.62
CA GLU A 196 9.91 1.19 18.29
C GLU A 196 8.91 2.14 17.62
N VAL A 197 8.71 3.33 18.19
CA VAL A 197 7.82 4.35 17.61
C VAL A 197 8.35 4.85 16.25
N GLN A 198 9.66 5.06 16.11
CA GLN A 198 10.27 5.37 14.80
C GLN A 198 9.99 4.28 13.77
N HIS A 199 10.11 3.00 14.14
CA HIS A 199 9.84 1.88 13.25
C HIS A 199 8.37 1.87 12.81
N SER A 200 7.44 1.98 13.75
CA SER A 200 6.01 2.10 13.44
C SER A 200 5.71 3.28 12.52
N LEU A 201 6.34 4.44 12.72
CA LEU A 201 6.17 5.61 11.85
C LEU A 201 6.77 5.41 10.45
N LYS A 202 7.81 4.60 10.27
CA LYS A 202 8.32 4.24 8.94
C LYS A 202 7.31 3.40 8.17
N LEU A 203 6.67 2.44 8.83
CA LEU A 203 5.57 1.63 8.26
C LEU A 203 4.36 2.53 7.95
N ALA A 204 4.00 3.41 8.89
CA ALA A 204 2.94 4.40 8.72
C ALA A 204 3.13 5.27 7.48
N ARG A 205 4.36 5.66 7.16
CA ARG A 205 4.64 6.51 5.98
C ARG A 205 4.18 5.84 4.68
N ALA A 206 4.39 4.54 4.55
CA ALA A 206 3.94 3.78 3.37
C ALA A 206 2.41 3.70 3.33
N ALA A 207 1.76 3.44 4.47
CA ALA A 207 0.30 3.45 4.57
C ALA A 207 -0.29 4.85 4.26
N VAL A 208 0.29 5.93 4.79
CA VAL A 208 -0.14 7.31 4.50
C VAL A 208 0.01 7.66 3.03
N ALA A 209 1.08 7.22 2.38
CA ALA A 209 1.28 7.45 0.95
C ALA A 209 0.20 6.78 0.09
N SER A 210 -0.28 5.58 0.47
CA SER A 210 -1.34 4.88 -0.26
C SER A 210 -2.74 5.41 0.04
N PHE A 211 -3.05 5.64 1.32
CA PHE A 211 -4.41 5.98 1.75
C PHE A 211 -4.71 7.47 1.68
N CYS A 212 -3.74 8.33 2.04
CA CYS A 212 -4.01 9.76 2.23
C CYS A 212 -2.75 10.64 2.06
N PRO A 213 -2.14 10.67 0.86
CA PRO A 213 -0.85 11.33 0.64
C PRO A 213 -0.87 12.85 0.94
N ASN A 214 -2.00 13.50 0.65
CA ASN A 214 -2.16 14.95 0.81
C ASN A 214 -2.85 15.34 2.13
N LYS A 215 -2.96 14.41 3.09
CA LYS A 215 -3.64 14.70 4.36
C LYS A 215 -2.84 15.70 5.17
N GLN A 216 -3.44 16.84 5.48
CA GLN A 216 -2.86 17.80 6.42
C GLN A 216 -2.72 17.19 7.81
N PHE A 217 -1.60 17.48 8.49
CA PHE A 217 -1.37 16.99 9.85
C PHE A 217 -2.39 17.54 10.84
N SER A 218 -2.76 18.82 10.72
CA SER A 218 -3.75 19.49 11.54
C SER A 218 -4.69 20.33 10.68
N PRO A 219 -6.01 20.08 10.70
CA PRO A 219 -6.98 20.89 9.96
C PRO A 219 -7.03 22.35 10.44
N ILE A 220 -6.70 22.59 11.71
CA ILE A 220 -6.73 23.91 12.33
C ILE A 220 -5.40 24.67 12.22
N ALA A 221 -4.32 23.98 11.84
CA ALA A 221 -3.00 24.58 11.69
C ALA A 221 -2.33 24.09 10.39
N PRO A 222 -2.77 24.56 9.21
CA PRO A 222 -2.26 24.11 7.92
C PRO A 222 -0.76 24.35 7.73
N ALA A 223 -0.20 25.38 8.39
CA ALA A 223 1.23 25.67 8.41
C ALA A 223 2.08 24.53 9.01
N SER A 224 1.46 23.56 9.69
CA SER A 224 2.13 22.36 10.21
C SER A 224 2.50 21.37 9.10
N GLY A 225 2.08 21.59 7.85
CA GLY A 225 2.40 20.71 6.73
C GLY A 225 1.55 19.44 6.67
N THR A 226 1.97 18.51 5.83
CA THR A 226 1.29 17.22 5.63
C THR A 226 1.65 16.21 6.72
N LEU A 227 0.82 15.18 6.86
CA LEU A 227 1.09 14.08 7.78
C LEU A 227 2.41 13.37 7.44
N ALA A 228 2.70 13.18 6.15
CA ALA A 228 3.94 12.57 5.66
C ALA A 228 5.17 13.42 6.04
N GLU A 229 5.15 14.73 5.79
CA GLU A 229 6.22 15.65 6.19
C GLU A 229 6.48 15.62 7.69
N ARG A 230 5.41 15.55 8.51
CA ARG A 230 5.52 15.50 9.96
C ARG A 230 6.08 14.18 10.47
N ILE A 231 5.79 13.06 9.82
CA ILE A 231 6.45 11.78 10.10
C ILE A 231 7.97 11.92 9.88
N GLU A 232 8.37 12.41 8.71
CA GLU A 232 9.79 12.51 8.34
C GLU A 232 10.56 13.46 9.25
N ALA A 233 10.00 14.63 9.54
CA ALA A 233 10.58 15.59 10.46
C ALA A 233 10.77 15.00 11.86
N SER A 234 9.79 14.24 12.36
CA SER A 234 9.85 13.63 13.70
C SER A 234 10.89 12.51 13.77
N ILE A 235 10.96 11.66 12.74
CA ILE A 235 12.01 10.62 12.64
C ILE A 235 13.39 11.28 12.60
N SER A 236 13.58 12.27 11.72
CA SER A 236 14.85 12.99 11.60
C SER A 236 15.27 13.64 12.93
N GLN A 237 14.35 14.33 13.61
CA GLN A 237 14.62 14.94 14.91
C GLN A 237 15.08 13.92 15.96
N SER A 238 14.43 12.76 16.02
CA SER A 238 14.79 11.71 16.96
C SER A 238 16.15 11.05 16.64
N GLN A 239 16.53 10.96 15.36
CA GLN A 239 17.85 10.51 14.94
C GLN A 239 18.95 11.50 15.34
N VAL A 240 18.70 12.80 15.14
CA VAL A 240 19.63 13.87 15.57
C VAL A 240 19.82 13.82 17.08
N ALA A 241 18.75 13.62 17.85
CA ALA A 241 18.83 13.50 19.31
C ALA A 241 19.69 12.28 19.74
N LEU A 242 19.50 11.14 19.09
CA LEU A 242 20.30 9.93 19.33
C LEU A 242 21.77 10.15 18.98
N GLN A 243 22.07 10.74 17.82
CA GLN A 243 23.45 11.03 17.42
C GLN A 243 24.14 11.95 18.42
N ALA A 244 23.47 13.01 18.86
CA ALA A 244 24.00 13.92 19.86
C ALA A 244 24.29 13.22 21.21
N HIS A 245 23.50 12.19 21.58
CA HIS A 245 23.80 11.36 22.75
C HIS A 245 25.06 10.52 22.57
N ILE A 246 25.21 9.88 21.40
CA ILE A 246 26.40 9.08 21.05
C ILE A 246 27.66 9.96 21.08
N ASP A 247 27.59 11.14 20.47
CA ASP A 247 28.72 12.07 20.42
C ASP A 247 29.14 12.53 21.82
N ARG A 248 28.17 12.82 22.70
CA ARG A 248 28.44 13.16 24.12
C ARG A 248 29.11 12.00 24.85
N ALA A 249 28.64 10.77 24.66
CA ALA A 249 29.22 9.59 25.28
C ALA A 249 30.66 9.35 24.81
N ALA A 250 30.91 9.49 23.50
CA ALA A 250 32.25 9.37 22.92
C ALA A 250 33.21 10.44 23.46
N ALA A 251 32.77 11.71 23.51
CA ALA A 251 33.56 12.80 24.06
C ALA A 251 33.90 12.59 25.55
N ALA A 252 32.94 12.12 26.36
CA ALA A 252 33.15 11.81 27.76
C ALA A 252 34.18 10.68 27.96
N ARG A 253 34.13 9.64 27.12
CA ARG A 253 35.12 8.54 27.15
C ARG A 253 36.53 9.05 26.84
N ILE A 254 36.70 9.84 25.77
CA ILE A 254 38.00 10.41 25.39
C ILE A 254 38.55 11.32 26.51
N ALA A 255 37.69 12.13 27.14
CA ALA A 255 38.09 12.97 28.26
C ALA A 255 38.56 12.14 29.48
N ALA A 256 37.87 11.04 29.79
CA ALA A 256 38.25 10.14 30.88
C ALA A 256 39.60 9.44 30.60
N GLU A 257 39.82 8.96 29.37
CA GLU A 257 41.09 8.36 28.95
C GLU A 257 42.25 9.36 29.09
N ARG A 258 42.07 10.60 28.61
CA ARG A 258 43.08 11.67 28.76
C ARG A 258 43.37 12.00 30.22
N ALA A 259 42.34 12.08 31.06
CA ALA A 259 42.51 12.32 32.48
C ALA A 259 43.31 11.19 33.18
N SER A 260 43.03 9.93 32.81
CA SER A 260 43.75 8.77 33.35
C SER A 260 45.23 8.76 32.93
N ALA A 261 45.53 9.12 31.68
CA ALA A 261 46.91 9.21 31.18
C ALA A 261 47.71 10.32 31.90
N ALA A 262 47.10 11.48 32.14
CA ALA A 262 47.73 12.58 32.86
C ALA A 262 48.04 12.23 34.33
N LEU A 263 47.18 11.44 34.99
CA LEU A 263 47.42 10.97 36.36
C LEU A 263 48.51 9.89 36.44
N GLY A 264 48.65 9.05 35.41
CA GLY A 264 49.72 8.06 35.30
C GLY A 264 51.11 8.67 35.12
N GLN A 265 51.22 9.82 34.44
CA GLN A 265 52.48 10.55 34.28
C GLN A 265 52.95 11.26 35.55
N LYS A 266 52.04 11.68 36.44
CA LYS A 266 52.39 12.33 37.72
C LYS A 266 52.89 11.37 38.81
N LYS A 267 52.78 10.06 38.62
CA LYS A 267 53.21 9.02 39.58
C LYS A 267 54.57 8.40 39.24
N ARG A 268 55.22 8.85 38.16
CA ARG A 268 56.60 8.49 37.80
C ARG A 268 57.52 9.68 38.10
#